data_AF-A0A087KVX5-F1
#
_entry.id   AF-A0A087KVX5-F1
#
_cell.length_a   1.000
_cell.length_b   1.000
_cell.length_c   1.000
_cell.angle_alpha   90.00
_cell.angle_beta   90.00
_cell.angle_gamma   90.00
#
_symmetry.space_group_name_H-M   'P 1'
#
loop_
_entity.id
_entity.type
_entity.pdbx_description
1 polymer ?
#
loop_
_entity_poly.entity_id
_entity_poly.type
_entity_poly.pdbx_seq_one_letter_code
_entity_poly.pdbx_strand_id
1 'polypeptide(L)' 'MPIHCTQCKQPVSQLNLKQADVVQTPEFSEWIVDLILVCPHCSQQYAAALPSGDLAPMETHNG' A
#
# COMPACT_ATOMS: atom_id res chain seq x y z
N MET A 1 -16.31 -3.47 0.98
CA MET A 1 -16.55 -3.03 2.38
C MET A 1 -15.54 -1.94 2.70
N PRO A 2 -15.93 -0.81 3.31
CA PRO A 2 -14.97 0.19 3.79
C PRO A 2 -14.18 -0.38 4.97
N ILE A 3 -12.88 -0.11 4.99
CA ILE A 3 -12.04 -0.40 6.16
C ILE A 3 -12.36 0.69 7.19
N HIS A 4 -12.42 0.35 8.47
CA HIS A 4 -12.50 1.39 9.51
C HIS A 4 -11.09 1.71 9.99
N CYS A 5 -10.72 3.00 10.01
CA CYS A 5 -9.42 3.40 10.50
C CYS A 5 -9.25 2.95 11.95
N THR A 6 -8.13 2.28 12.26
CA THR A 6 -7.88 1.75 13.61
C THR A 6 -7.79 2.84 14.67
N GLN A 7 -7.34 4.04 14.28
CA GLN A 7 -7.20 5.20 15.16
C GLN A 7 -8.50 6.01 15.28
N CYS A 8 -8.94 6.67 14.21
CA CYS A 8 -10.09 7.59 14.27
C CYS A 8 -11.46 6.91 14.09
N LYS A 9 -11.49 5.60 13.81
CA LYS A 9 -12.69 4.78 13.60
C LYS A 9 -13.58 5.21 12.43
N GLN A 10 -13.19 6.26 11.68
CA GLN A 10 -13.92 6.68 10.49
C GLN A 10 -13.83 5.59 9.40
N PRO A 11 -14.93 5.31 8.69
CA PRO A 11 -14.92 4.43 7.53
C PRO A 11 -14.12 5.08 6.39
N VAL A 12 -13.24 4.30 5.76
CA VAL A 12 -12.43 4.72 4.62
C VAL A 12 -12.60 3.72 3.47
N SER A 13 -12.90 4.23 2.28
CA SER A 13 -12.91 3.46 1.04
C SER A 13 -11.57 3.53 0.30
N GLN A 14 -10.76 4.54 0.60
CA GLN A 14 -9.45 4.79 0.01
C GLN A 14 -8.48 5.29 1.08
N LEU A 15 -7.22 4.90 0.96
CA LEU A 15 -6.12 5.43 1.74
C LEU A 15 -5.24 6.27 0.81
N ASN A 16 -4.64 7.33 1.34
CA ASN A 16 -3.71 8.15 0.59
C ASN A 16 -2.38 7.41 0.45
N LEU A 17 -1.85 7.37 -0.76
CA LEU A 17 -0.51 6.85 -1.00
C LEU A 17 0.52 7.78 -0.35
N LYS A 18 1.41 7.21 0.46
CA LYS A 18 2.61 7.90 0.94
C LYS A 18 3.87 7.34 0.32
N GLN A 19 3.95 6.02 0.14
CA GLN A 19 5.12 5.34 -0.41
C GLN A 19 4.70 4.05 -1.11
N ALA A 20 5.36 3.70 -2.21
CA ALA A 20 5.25 2.41 -2.89
C ALA A 20 6.58 2.11 -3.60
N ASP A 21 7.62 1.90 -2.80
CA ASP A 21 8.99 1.76 -3.29
C ASP A 21 9.33 0.29 -3.52
N VAL A 22 10.04 0.00 -4.60
CA VAL A 22 10.55 -1.35 -4.88
C VAL A 22 11.92 -1.49 -4.21
N VAL A 23 12.00 -2.36 -3.21
CA VAL A 23 13.22 -2.54 -2.40
C VAL A 23 13.64 -4.00 -2.36
N GLN A 24 14.95 -4.22 -2.28
CA GLN A 24 15.54 -5.51 -1.96
C GLN A 24 16.01 -5.44 -0.52
N THR A 25 15.42 -6.24 0.35
CA THR A 25 15.85 -6.30 1.76
C THR A 25 16.70 -7.54 1.98
N PRO A 26 17.63 -7.55 2.96
CA PRO A 26 18.39 -8.76 3.28
C PRO A 26 17.52 -9.88 3.88
N GLU A 27 16.38 -9.52 4.47
CA GLU A 27 15.49 -10.41 5.23
C GLU A 27 14.57 -11.21 4.29
N PHE A 28 14.08 -10.56 3.25
CA PHE A 28 13.31 -11.18 2.19
C PHE A 28 14.27 -11.35 1.01
N SER A 29 14.72 -12.57 0.72
CA SER A 29 15.65 -12.86 -0.41
C SER A 29 15.04 -12.59 -1.80
N GLU A 30 14.04 -11.73 -1.88
CA GLU A 30 13.22 -11.35 -3.01
C GLU A 30 13.00 -9.83 -3.03
N TRP A 31 12.64 -9.31 -4.20
CA TRP A 31 12.22 -7.91 -4.34
C TRP A 31 10.79 -7.76 -3.82
N ILE A 32 10.56 -6.71 -3.04
CA ILE A 32 9.24 -6.40 -2.50
C ILE A 32 8.87 -4.96 -2.85
N VAL A 33 7.57 -4.66 -2.78
CA VAL A 33 7.05 -3.30 -2.70
C VAL A 33 6.83 -2.97 -1.22
N ASP A 34 7.57 -1.98 -0.71
CA ASP A 34 7.30 -1.36 0.57
C ASP A 34 6.20 -0.29 0.40
N LEU A 35 4.98 -0.66 0.81
CA LEU A 35 3.77 0.12 0.62
C LEU A 35 3.36 0.79 1.93
N ILE A 36 3.39 2.12 1.95
CA ILE A 36 2.88 2.94 3.05
C ILE A 36 1.65 3.72 2.60
N LEU A 37 0.54 3.45 3.27
CA LEU A 37 -0.75 4.08 3.04
C LEU A 37 -1.18 4.89 4.27
N VAL A 38 -1.96 5.95 4.06
CA VAL A 38 -2.29 6.92 5.11
C VAL A 38 -3.80 7.16 5.17
N CYS A 39 -4.37 7.13 6.37
CA CYS A 39 -5.75 7.50 6.59
C CYS A 39 -5.97 8.98 6.22
N PRO A 40 -6.92 9.31 5.32
CA PRO A 40 -7.16 10.68 4.90
C PRO A 40 -7.73 11.58 6.00
N HIS A 41 -8.27 11.01 7.08
CA HIS A 41 -8.91 11.78 8.15
C HIS A 41 -7.98 12.14 9.32
N CYS A 42 -7.06 11.25 9.69
CA CYS A 42 -6.25 11.41 10.90
C CYS A 42 -4.74 11.18 10.68
N SER A 43 -4.32 10.92 9.45
CA SER A 43 -2.92 10.65 9.10
C SER A 43 -2.31 9.36 9.70
N GLN A 44 -3.13 8.46 10.27
CA GLN A 44 -2.68 7.12 10.67
C GLN A 44 -2.05 6.39 9.48
N GLN A 45 -0.84 5.87 9.65
CA GLN A 45 -0.11 5.13 8.62
C GLN A 45 -0.32 3.62 8.76
N TYR A 46 -0.31 2.93 7.62
CA TYR A 46 -0.37 1.47 7.48
C TYR A 46 0.77 1.05 6.57
N ALA A 47 1.52 0.04 6.98
CA ALA A 47 2.63 -0.52 6.21
C ALA A 47 2.28 -1.95 5.77
N ALA A 48 2.66 -2.29 4.54
CA ALA A 48 2.57 -3.64 4.00
C ALA A 48 3.79 -3.90 3.11
N ALA A 49 4.33 -5.11 3.19
CA ALA A 49 5.32 -5.63 2.25
C ALA A 49 4.61 -6.55 1.26
N LEU A 50 4.68 -6.23 -0.03
CA LEU A 50 4.09 -7.05 -1.09
C LEU A 50 5.22 -7.69 -1.91
N PRO A 51 5.30 -9.02 -2.03
CA PRO A 51 6.24 -9.67 -2.95
C PRO A 51 6.04 -9.15 -4.37
N SER A 52 7.12 -8.83 -5.08
CA SER A 52 7.01 -8.30 -6.45
C SER A 52 6.34 -9.29 -7.41
N GLY A 53 6.42 -10.59 -7.11
CA GLY A 53 5.76 -11.65 -7.87
C GLY A 53 4.23 -11.65 -7.81
N ASP A 54 3.64 -10.98 -6.82
CA ASP A 54 2.18 -10.86 -6.68
C ASP A 54 1.59 -9.73 -7.55
N LEU A 55 2.45 -8.88 -8.13
CA LEU A 55 2.02 -7.82 -9.03
C LEU A 55 1.65 -8.41 -10.40
N ALA A 56 0.41 -8.19 -10.82
CA ALA A 56 0.00 -8.41 -12.20
C ALA A 56 0.21 -7.11 -13.02
N PRO A 57 0.83 -7.18 -14.20
CA PRO A 57 0.89 -6.03 -15.10
C PRO A 57 -0.53 -5.63 -15.52
N MET A 58 -0.81 -4.33 -15.53
CA MET A 58 -2.04 -3.80 -16.10
C MET A 58 -1.81 -3.42 -17.56
N GLU A 59 -2.72 -3.80 -18.46
CA GLU A 59 -2.67 -3.36 -19.85
C GLU A 59 -2.85 -1.83 -19.89
N THR A 60 -1.83 -1.12 -20.39
CA THR A 60 -1.92 0.32 -20.63
C THR A 60 -2.80 0.55 -21.86
N HIS A 61 -4.07 0.92 -21.65
CA HIS A 61 -4.82 1.59 -22.70
C HIS A 61 -4.21 2.98 -22.91
N ASN A 62 -3.31 3.08 -23.90
CA ASN A 62 -2.87 4.37 -24.44
C ASN A 62 -4.11 5.08 -25.01
N GLY A 63 -4.59 6.09 -24.28
CA GLY A 63 -5.56 7.08 -24.77
C GLY A 63 -4.86 8.26 -25.41
#